data_AF-A0A0R3SY08-F1
#
_entry.id   AF-A0A0R3SY08-F1
#
_cell.length_a   1.000
_cell.length_b   1.000
_cell.length_c   1.000
_cell.angle_alpha   90.00
_cell.angle_beta   90.00
_cell.angle_gamma   90.00
#
_symmetry.space_group_name_H-M   'P 1'
#
loop_
_entity.id
_entity.type
_entity.pdbx_description
1 polymer ?
#
loop_
_entity_poly.entity_id
_entity_poly.type
_entity_poly.pdbx_seq_one_letter_code
_entity_poly.pdbx_strand_id
1 'polypeptide(L)'
;MDTLFRMQNSHLRPIVVSFRVSPDGVTLTDLHCRQFLRRHFGADSFLYIGVDPYCRTLMENDPENVHTVGRKIFGFVVRTSDTSDMNSCHLFAQQFNTQPCEFIVETVKKTLSQERTCGF
;
A
#
# COMPACT_ATOMS: atom_id res chain seq x y z
N MET A 1 -15.06 8.69 9.48
CA MET A 1 -13.69 8.64 9.99
C MET A 1 -13.47 7.31 10.70
N ASP A 2 -12.79 6.41 9.97
CA ASP A 2 -11.87 5.37 10.48
C ASP A 2 -12.35 4.30 11.46
N THR A 3 -13.16 3.37 10.96
CA THR A 3 -13.43 2.07 11.62
C THR A 3 -12.14 1.25 11.85
N LEU A 4 -11.14 1.41 10.97
CA LEU A 4 -9.83 0.73 11.07
C LEU A 4 -9.01 1.13 12.29
N PHE A 5 -9.13 2.38 12.74
CA PHE A 5 -8.36 2.91 13.87
C PHE A 5 -9.17 2.96 15.17
N ARG A 6 -10.51 3.00 15.07
CA ARG A 6 -11.41 3.04 16.24
C ARG A 6 -11.63 1.67 16.88
N MET A 7 -11.41 0.59 16.12
CA MET A 7 -11.52 -0.77 16.61
C MET A 7 -10.12 -1.38 16.75
N GLN A 8 -9.46 -1.10 17.87
CA GLN A 8 -8.34 -1.90 18.39
C GLN A 8 -8.78 -3.35 18.76
N ASN A 9 -9.93 -3.80 18.23
CA ASN A 9 -10.65 -5.05 18.50
C ASN A 9 -11.09 -5.78 17.21
N SER A 10 -10.86 -5.25 16.01
CA SER A 10 -10.83 -6.10 14.82
C SER A 10 -9.43 -6.69 14.75
N HIS A 11 -9.27 -8.01 14.81
CA HIS A 11 -8.01 -8.70 14.53
C HIS A 11 -7.59 -8.38 13.08
N LEU A 12 -6.99 -7.22 12.85
CA LEU A 12 -6.25 -6.94 11.64
C LEU A 12 -5.17 -8.00 11.60
N ARG A 13 -5.19 -8.81 10.55
CA ARG A 13 -4.14 -9.77 10.24
C ARG A 13 -3.41 -9.25 9.01
N PRO A 14 -2.47 -8.31 9.16
CA PRO A 14 -1.62 -7.91 8.06
C PRO A 14 -0.93 -9.13 7.47
N ILE A 15 -0.75 -9.10 6.17
CA ILE A 15 0.08 -10.08 5.45
C ILE A 15 1.32 -9.36 4.95
N VAL A 16 2.43 -10.10 4.89
CA VAL A 16 3.66 -9.58 4.30
C VAL A 16 3.59 -9.86 2.80
N VAL A 17 3.74 -8.81 2.00
CA VAL A 17 3.68 -8.89 0.54
C VAL A 17 5.00 -8.47 -0.08
N SER A 18 5.35 -9.09 -1.20
CA SER A 18 6.28 -8.49 -2.16
C SER A 18 5.56 -7.38 -2.92
N PHE A 19 6.12 -6.18 -2.90
CA PHE A 19 5.59 -5.01 -3.58
C PHE A 19 6.52 -4.67 -4.75
N ARG A 20 6.09 -4.95 -5.98
CA ARG A 20 6.88 -4.68 -7.20
C ARG A 20 6.24 -3.57 -8.02
N VAL A 21 7.04 -2.58 -8.40
CA VAL A 21 6.65 -1.47 -9.27
C VAL A 21 7.23 -1.69 -10.67
N SER A 22 6.43 -1.47 -11.70
CA SER A 22 6.82 -1.49 -13.12
C SER A 22 6.06 -0.39 -13.87
N PRO A 23 6.46 -0.04 -15.11
CA PRO A 23 5.69 0.89 -15.96
C PRO A 23 4.21 0.50 -16.03
N ASP A 24 3.93 -0.78 -16.34
CA ASP A 24 2.58 -1.33 -16.44
C ASP A 24 1.73 -1.23 -15.16
N GLY A 25 2.32 -0.92 -14.00
CA GLY A 25 1.59 -0.80 -12.74
C GLY A 25 2.30 -1.35 -11.50
N VAL A 26 1.50 -1.80 -10.53
CA VAL A 26 1.98 -2.38 -9.27
C VAL A 26 1.51 -3.82 -9.14
N THR A 27 2.44 -4.71 -8.77
CA THR A 27 2.14 -6.11 -8.48
C THR A 27 2.39 -6.41 -7.00
N LEU A 28 1.41 -7.04 -6.35
CA LEU A 28 1.51 -7.57 -5.00
C LEU A 28 1.51 -9.10 -5.04
N THR A 29 2.41 -9.71 -4.28
CA THR A 29 2.43 -11.17 -4.05
C THR A 29 2.43 -11.40 -2.54
N ASP A 30 1.44 -12.12 -2.00
CA ASP A 30 1.45 -12.54 -0.60
C ASP A 30 2.58 -13.56 -0.41
N LEU A 31 3.55 -13.23 0.44
CA LEU A 31 4.72 -14.09 0.64
C LEU A 31 4.37 -15.43 1.31
N HIS A 32 3.23 -15.49 1.98
CA HIS A 32 2.78 -16.69 2.69
C HIS A 32 1.50 -17.29 2.09
N CYS A 33 1.02 -16.75 0.95
CA CYS A 33 -0.19 -17.20 0.26
C CYS A 33 -1.42 -17.35 1.17
N ARG A 34 -1.59 -16.46 2.16
CA ARG A 34 -2.65 -16.56 3.18
C ARG A 34 -3.97 -15.97 2.74
N GLN A 35 -3.95 -14.92 1.92
CA GLN A 35 -5.19 -14.25 1.46
C GLN A 35 -5.32 -14.21 -0.07
N PHE A 36 -4.22 -14.17 -0.81
CA PHE A 36 -4.21 -14.22 -2.26
C PHE A 36 -2.84 -14.70 -2.74
N LEU A 37 -2.74 -15.19 -3.98
CA LEU A 37 -1.44 -15.54 -4.56
C LEU A 37 -0.74 -14.29 -5.12
N ARG A 38 -1.41 -13.59 -6.03
CA ARG A 38 -0.89 -12.41 -6.71
C ARG A 38 -2.03 -11.47 -7.12
N ARG A 39 -1.81 -10.16 -7.04
CA ARG A 39 -2.71 -9.12 -7.58
C ARG A 39 -1.90 -8.11 -8.37
N HIS A 40 -2.42 -7.70 -9.52
CA HIS A 40 -1.82 -6.67 -10.35
C HIS A 40 -2.81 -5.51 -10.50
N PHE A 41 -2.30 -4.29 -10.32
CA PHE A 41 -3.04 -3.04 -10.50
C PHE A 41 -2.39 -2.30 -11.64
N GLY A 42 -3.09 -2.20 -12.77
CA GLY A 42 -2.58 -1.54 -13.98
C GLY A 42 -2.40 -0.04 -13.77
N ALA A 43 -1.45 0.57 -14.47
CA ALA A 43 -1.11 2.00 -14.33
C ALA A 43 -2.35 2.91 -14.47
N ASP A 44 -3.22 2.64 -15.45
CA ASP A 44 -4.43 3.42 -15.72
C ASP A 44 -5.49 3.36 -14.61
N SER A 45 -5.42 2.34 -13.74
CA SER A 45 -6.34 2.23 -12.62
C SER A 45 -5.98 3.16 -11.45
N PHE A 46 -4.75 3.67 -11.39
CA PHE A 46 -4.27 4.48 -10.26
C PHE A 46 -4.89 5.88 -10.23
N LEU A 47 -5.51 6.21 -9.11
CA LEU A 47 -6.12 7.52 -8.85
C LEU A 47 -5.28 8.34 -7.85
N TYR A 48 -4.69 7.68 -6.86
CA TYR A 48 -3.89 8.34 -5.84
C TYR A 48 -2.89 7.38 -5.18
N ILE A 49 -1.76 7.91 -4.72
CA ILE A 49 -0.85 7.22 -3.79
C ILE A 49 -0.19 8.23 -2.86
N GLY A 50 -0.10 7.88 -1.57
CA GLY A 50 0.50 8.76 -0.56
C GLY A 50 0.78 8.07 0.77
N VAL A 51 1.54 8.77 1.60
CA VAL A 51 1.72 8.45 3.04
C VAL A 51 0.46 8.88 3.79
N ASP A 52 0.17 8.26 4.94
CA ASP A 52 -0.94 8.68 5.80
C ASP A 52 -0.81 10.18 6.18
N PRO A 53 -1.78 11.03 5.83
CA PRO A 53 -1.68 12.48 6.07
C PRO A 53 -1.68 12.87 7.55
N TYR A 54 -2.13 11.95 8.42
CA TYR A 54 -2.16 12.15 9.87
C TYR A 54 -0.95 11.52 10.58
N CYS A 55 0.05 11.03 9.82
CA CYS A 55 1.26 10.41 10.35
C CYS A 55 0.99 9.28 11.37
N ARG A 56 -0.13 8.57 11.24
CA ARG A 56 -0.45 7.42 12.08
C ARG A 56 0.49 6.27 11.73
N THR A 57 0.79 5.47 12.73
CA THR A 57 1.63 4.28 12.59
C THR A 57 0.86 3.03 12.93
N LEU A 58 1.15 1.94 12.23
CA LEU A 58 0.71 0.62 12.63
C LEU A 58 1.55 0.19 13.84
N MET A 59 0.91 0.05 15.00
CA MET A 59 1.54 -0.51 16.18
C MET A 59 1.53 -2.03 16.06
N GLU A 60 2.69 -2.67 16.22
CA GLU A 60 2.71 -4.11 16.48
C GLU A 60 2.35 -4.31 17.95
N ASN A 61 1.25 -5.00 18.22
CA ASN A 61 0.96 -5.49 19.56
C ASN A 61 1.89 -6.69 19.84
N ASP A 62 3.18 -6.44 19.98
CA ASP A 62 4.13 -7.44 20.49
C ASP A 62 4.29 -7.22 22.00
N PRO A 63 3.69 -8.07 22.84
CA PRO A 63 3.74 -7.91 24.29
C PRO A 63 5.15 -8.03 24.89
N GLU A 64 6.14 -8.52 24.13
CA GLU A 64 7.54 -8.64 24.59
C GLU A 64 8.43 -7.46 24.16
N ASN A 65 7.95 -6.57 23.28
CA ASN A 65 8.78 -5.53 22.69
C ASN A 65 8.37 -4.13 23.18
N VAL A 66 8.88 -3.77 24.37
CA VAL A 66 8.62 -2.49 25.08
C VAL A 66 9.11 -1.24 24.31
N HIS A 67 9.86 -1.41 23.21
CA HIS A 67 10.26 -0.35 22.29
C HIS A 67 9.59 -0.52 20.92
N THR A 68 8.25 -0.53 20.89
CA THR A 68 7.52 -0.63 19.63
C THR A 68 7.66 0.67 18.83
N VAL A 69 8.59 0.69 17.86
CA VAL A 69 8.61 1.74 16.84
C VAL A 69 7.47 1.48 15.87
N GLY A 70 6.46 2.34 15.89
CA GLY A 70 5.32 2.24 14.99
C GLY A 70 5.75 2.28 13.52
N ARG A 71 5.17 1.41 12.68
CA ARG A 71 5.45 1.37 11.25
C ARG A 71 4.65 2.44 10.52
N LYS A 72 5.33 3.28 9.72
CA LYS A 72 4.65 4.28 8.88
C LYS A 72 3.66 3.62 7.92
N ILE A 73 2.53 4.31 7.70
CA ILE A 73 1.46 3.83 6.83
C ILE A 73 1.51 4.60 5.51
N PHE A 74 1.32 3.88 4.40
CA PHE A 74 1.06 4.47 3.09
C PHE A 74 -0.03 3.67 2.39
N GLY A 75 -0.58 4.22 1.33
CA GLY A 75 -1.59 3.52 0.55
C GLY A 75 -1.83 4.14 -0.80
N PHE A 76 -2.54 3.39 -1.63
CA PHE A 76 -2.99 3.85 -2.93
C PHE A 76 -4.49 3.63 -3.11
N VAL A 77 -5.07 4.40 -4.02
CA VAL A 77 -6.46 4.31 -4.46
C VAL A 77 -6.45 3.97 -5.94
N VAL A 78 -7.21 2.94 -6.29
CA VAL A 78 -7.38 2.47 -7.66
C VAL A 78 -8.87 2.35 -8.00
N ARG A 79 -9.20 2.52 -9.28
CA ARG A 79 -10.52 2.17 -9.80
C ARG A 79 -10.66 0.65 -9.80
N THR A 80 -11.79 0.12 -9.33
CA THR A 80 -12.00 -1.34 -9.20
C THR A 80 -12.14 -2.04 -10.56
N SER A 81 -12.71 -1.35 -11.56
CA SER A 81 -12.71 -1.78 -12.97
C SER A 81 -12.93 -0.57 -13.88
N ASP A 82 -12.58 -0.67 -15.16
CA ASP A 82 -12.66 0.44 -16.12
C ASP A 82 -14.08 1.03 -16.27
N THR A 83 -15.09 0.20 -16.02
CA THR A 83 -16.52 0.54 -16.12
C THR A 83 -17.17 0.87 -14.77
N SER A 84 -16.43 0.76 -13.67
CA SER A 84 -16.98 0.97 -12.33
C SER A 84 -16.66 2.37 -11.83
N ASP A 85 -17.67 3.02 -11.22
CA ASP A 85 -17.48 4.24 -10.44
C ASP A 85 -16.91 3.96 -9.04
N MET A 86 -16.60 2.70 -8.72
CA MET A 86 -16.09 2.30 -7.41
C MET A 86 -14.57 2.34 -7.36
N ASN A 87 -14.08 2.81 -6.22
CA ASN A 87 -12.65 2.91 -5.92
C ASN A 87 -12.32 2.04 -4.71
N SER A 88 -11.17 1.36 -4.76
CA SER A 88 -10.63 0.63 -3.62
C SER A 88 -9.38 1.29 -3.09
N CYS A 89 -9.26 1.36 -1.77
CA CYS A 89 -8.05 1.83 -1.08
C CYS A 89 -7.29 0.63 -0.51
N HIS A 90 -5.99 0.58 -0.80
CA HIS A 90 -5.09 -0.44 -0.31
C HIS A 90 -4.07 0.21 0.62
N LEU A 91 -4.09 -0.20 1.90
CA LEU A 91 -3.20 0.31 2.93
C LEU A 91 -2.07 -0.67 3.19
N PHE A 92 -0.88 -0.12 3.45
CA PHE A 92 0.35 -0.84 3.73
C PHE A 92 1.06 -0.18 4.90
N ALA A 93 1.85 -0.97 5.60
CA ALA A 93 2.77 -0.48 6.61
C ALA A 93 4.21 -0.80 6.19
N GLN A 94 5.13 0.12 6.46
CA GLN A 94 6.56 -0.04 6.18
C GLN A 94 7.11 -1.30 6.88
N GLN A 95 7.77 -2.18 6.14
CA GLN A 95 8.44 -3.35 6.71
C GLN A 95 9.93 -3.11 7.00
N PHE A 96 10.64 -2.46 6.08
CA PHE A 96 12.09 -2.28 6.17
C PHE A 96 12.48 -0.81 6.05
N ASN A 97 13.45 -0.37 6.86
CA ASN A 97 13.96 1.02 6.82
C ASN A 97 14.78 1.32 5.55
N THR A 98 15.30 0.30 4.88
CA THR A 98 16.03 0.43 3.60
C THR A 98 15.10 0.80 2.43
N GLN A 99 13.79 0.64 2.60
CA GLN A 99 12.77 1.01 1.63
C GLN A 99 11.65 1.78 2.34
N PRO A 100 11.90 3.05 2.70
CA PRO A 100 10.93 3.84 3.47
C PRO A 100 9.66 4.11 2.65
N CYS A 101 8.54 4.33 3.34
CA CYS A 101 7.24 4.64 2.71
C CYS A 101 7.35 5.75 1.66
N GLU A 102 8.05 6.82 1.97
CA GLU A 102 8.22 7.98 1.09
C GLU A 102 8.93 7.59 -0.22
N PHE A 103 9.93 6.71 -0.14
CA PHE A 103 10.64 6.21 -1.32
C PHE A 103 9.74 5.33 -2.18
N ILE A 104 8.94 4.45 -1.58
CA ILE A 104 7.98 3.60 -2.31
C ILE A 104 6.95 4.46 -3.04
N VAL A 105 6.34 5.41 -2.32
CA VAL A 105 5.35 6.35 -2.87
C VAL A 105 5.93 7.13 -4.04
N GLU A 106 7.14 7.68 -3.89
CA GLU A 106 7.80 8.45 -4.94
C GLU A 106 8.17 7.59 -6.16
N THR A 107 8.63 6.36 -5.92
CA THR A 107 8.95 5.41 -7.00
C THR A 107 7.71 5.11 -7.83
N VAL A 108 6.58 4.79 -7.20
CA VAL A 108 5.32 4.55 -7.92
C VAL A 108 4.89 5.79 -8.70
N LYS A 109 4.90 6.98 -8.08
CA LYS A 109 4.55 8.23 -8.76
C LYS A 109 5.39 8.45 -10.02
N LYS A 110 6.70 8.28 -9.93
CA LYS A 110 7.62 8.45 -11.07
C LYS A 110 7.33 7.44 -12.17
N THR A 111 7.29 6.15 -11.82
CA THR A 111 7.11 5.07 -12.80
C THR A 111 5.78 5.19 -13.55
N LEU A 112 4.68 5.48 -12.84
CA LEU A 112 3.35 5.62 -13.46
C LEU A 112 3.16 6.94 -14.22
N SER A 113 4.00 7.95 -13.95
CA SER A 113 3.96 9.21 -14.71
C SER A 113 4.76 9.13 -16.01
N GLN A 114 5.79 8.29 -16.07
CA GLN A 114 6.67 8.17 -17.24
C GLN A 114 5.94 7.62 -18.49
N GLU A 115 4.90 6.80 -18.32
CA GLU A 115 4.08 6.32 -19.44
C GLU A 115 3.33 7.43 -20.17
N ARG A 116 3.02 8.56 -19.51
CA ARG A 116 2.30 9.68 -20.14
C ARG A 116 3.18 10.52 -21.07
N THR A 117 4.50 10.34 -21.03
CA THR A 117 5.48 11.11 -21.81
C THR A 117 6.08 10.35 -22.98
N CYS A 118 5.86 9.04 -23.11
CA CYS A 118 6.47 8.22 -24.16
C CYS A 118 5.53 7.90 -25.35
N GLY A 119 4.55 8.77 -25.61
CA GLY A 119 3.60 8.63 -26.71
C GLY A 119 3.56 9.87 -27.60
N PHE A 120 4.64 10.11 -28.35
CA PHE A 120 4.66 10.94 -29.56
C PHE A 120 5.71 10.40 -30.53
#